data_AF-A0A1Y2CPA1-F1
#
_entry.id   AF-A0A1Y2CPA1-F1
#
_cell.length_a   1.000
_cell.length_b   1.000
_cell.length_c   1.000
_cell.angle_alpha   90.00
_cell.angle_beta   90.00
_cell.angle_gamma   90.00
#
_symmetry.space_group_name_H-M   'P 1'
#
loop_
_entity.id
_entity.type
_entity.pdbx_description
1 polymer ?
#
loop_
_entity_poly.entity_id
_entity_poly.type
_entity_poly.pdbx_seq_one_letter_code
_entity_poly.pdbx_strand_id
1 'polypeptide(L)'
;MSLVDAQGWPLPNTHFPTTQDLLLICTLASTRAGFSNLSLSTTALAGNIRCNVSSPVSVGSKKRVKCNLVLVEFKMAGSEGVRVSEVHKERLKASAHGEAHKDLSEPLSLNSPSFAVKEGMKIAGNLSVHLLEGCLLSLARKENHYLKRNLSNSSKDSCITISFVCAKGAGADKCKFAVRIASTGKEEDGEEVEYVVLKVIPKHTCRADAGPPNKKLQKILDGWPKITLGPQPGAPKPKPKSKSPPPANAESASEDEANNPEKDLQIDPAALQDEENEVEVDQLEEEEESAATSQAHQDDIFIHSSSDPAVAEPERKKAKLTPPSEGEDEEQKKRREKKAAKKARKEKAAEA
;
A
#
# COMPACT_ATOMS: atom_id res chain seq x y z
N MET A 1 -28.98 -3.59 -7.43
CA MET A 1 -27.94 -4.62 -7.70
C MET A 1 -26.70 -4.32 -6.86
N SER A 2 -26.16 -5.32 -6.16
CA SER A 2 -24.90 -5.23 -5.41
C SER A 2 -23.73 -4.93 -6.36
N LEU A 3 -22.74 -4.14 -5.94
CA LEU A 3 -21.49 -3.98 -6.70
C LEU A 3 -20.44 -5.03 -6.33
N VAL A 4 -20.64 -5.71 -5.21
CA VAL A 4 -19.67 -6.63 -4.65
C VAL A 4 -20.31 -7.95 -4.25
N ASP A 5 -19.52 -9.01 -4.19
CA ASP A 5 -19.94 -10.30 -3.61
C ASP A 5 -19.96 -10.25 -2.07
N ALA A 6 -20.25 -11.40 -1.44
CA ALA A 6 -20.30 -11.52 0.02
C ALA A 6 -18.96 -11.25 0.72
N GLN A 7 -17.85 -11.36 -0.01
CA GLN A 7 -16.49 -11.12 0.49
C GLN A 7 -16.03 -9.68 0.23
N GLY A 8 -16.80 -8.89 -0.53
CA GLY A 8 -16.51 -7.50 -0.85
C GLY A 8 -15.77 -7.30 -2.17
N TRP A 9 -15.56 -8.35 -2.97
CA TRP A 9 -14.95 -8.24 -4.30
C TRP A 9 -15.92 -7.66 -5.31
N PRO A 10 -15.48 -6.78 -6.23
CA PRO A 10 -16.36 -6.23 -7.25
C PRO A 10 -16.91 -7.34 -8.15
N LEU A 11 -18.15 -7.19 -8.59
CA LEU A 11 -18.77 -8.13 -9.53
C LEU A 11 -18.44 -7.73 -10.99
N PRO A 12 -18.44 -8.69 -11.94
CA PRO A 12 -18.37 -8.36 -13.36
C PRO A 12 -19.48 -7.38 -13.78
N ASN A 13 -19.17 -6.52 -14.76
CA ASN A 13 -20.02 -5.45 -15.30
C ASN A 13 -20.39 -4.34 -14.31
N THR A 14 -19.75 -4.29 -13.14
CA THR A 14 -19.92 -3.18 -12.21
C THR A 14 -19.11 -1.96 -12.64
N HIS A 15 -19.68 -0.78 -12.38
CA HIS A 15 -19.09 0.50 -12.76
C HIS A 15 -18.68 1.28 -11.51
N PHE A 16 -17.48 1.85 -11.56
CA PHE A 16 -16.92 2.69 -10.51
C PHE A 16 -16.57 4.06 -11.07
N PRO A 17 -16.76 5.15 -10.28
CA PRO A 17 -16.47 6.50 -10.76
C PRO A 17 -14.99 6.71 -11.09
N THR A 18 -14.08 6.11 -10.30
CA THR A 18 -12.64 6.28 -10.46
C THR A 18 -11.91 4.94 -10.37
N THR A 19 -10.72 4.88 -10.96
CA THR A 19 -9.81 3.73 -10.81
C THR A 19 -9.35 3.54 -9.38
N GLN A 20 -9.21 4.64 -8.63
CA GLN A 20 -8.79 4.63 -7.23
C GLN A 20 -9.86 3.99 -6.32
N ASP A 21 -11.16 4.26 -6.55
CA ASP A 21 -12.23 3.62 -5.79
C ASP A 21 -12.31 2.11 -6.09
N LEU A 22 -12.12 1.71 -7.35
CA LEU A 22 -12.07 0.29 -7.71
C LEU A 22 -10.85 -0.40 -7.07
N LEU A 23 -9.66 0.20 -7.16
CA LEU A 23 -8.45 -0.33 -6.54
C LEU A 23 -8.62 -0.45 -5.02
N LEU A 24 -9.19 0.58 -4.37
CA LEU A 24 -9.48 0.55 -2.94
C LEU A 24 -10.40 -0.62 -2.58
N ILE A 25 -11.50 -0.83 -3.31
CA ILE A 25 -12.41 -1.95 -3.03
C ILE A 25 -11.69 -3.28 -3.17
N CYS A 26 -10.87 -3.46 -4.21
CA CYS A 26 -10.08 -4.67 -4.37
C CYS A 26 -9.07 -4.86 -3.23
N THR A 27 -8.41 -3.79 -2.76
CA THR A 27 -7.48 -3.86 -1.62
C THR A 27 -8.20 -4.18 -0.31
N LEU A 28 -9.39 -3.61 -0.08
CA LEU A 28 -10.22 -3.97 1.09
C LEU A 28 -10.68 -5.44 1.00
N ALA A 29 -11.10 -5.90 -0.18
CA ALA A 29 -11.49 -7.30 -0.37
C ALA A 29 -10.31 -8.26 -0.18
N SER A 30 -9.12 -7.91 -0.69
CA SER A 30 -7.92 -8.75 -0.55
C SER A 30 -7.45 -8.83 0.90
N THR A 31 -7.41 -7.71 1.62
CA THR A 31 -6.99 -7.68 3.03
C THR A 31 -7.92 -8.53 3.89
N ARG A 32 -9.23 -8.53 3.60
CA ARG A 32 -10.17 -9.50 4.20
C ARG A 32 -9.90 -10.93 3.84
N ALA A 33 -9.49 -11.19 2.60
CA ALA A 33 -9.14 -12.52 2.12
C ALA A 33 -7.74 -13.00 2.58
N GLY A 34 -7.04 -12.21 3.40
CA GLY A 34 -5.76 -12.57 4.02
C GLY A 34 -4.52 -12.22 3.19
N PHE A 35 -4.60 -11.27 2.26
CA PHE A 35 -3.45 -10.82 1.48
C PHE A 35 -3.53 -9.34 1.07
N SER A 36 -2.39 -8.71 0.82
CA SER A 36 -2.31 -7.29 0.48
C SER A 36 -1.41 -7.04 -0.75
N ASN A 37 -0.99 -5.79 -0.95
CA ASN A 37 -0.05 -5.34 -1.98
C ASN A 37 -0.57 -5.52 -3.41
N LEU A 38 -1.75 -4.96 -3.66
CA LEU A 38 -2.30 -4.86 -5.00
C LEU A 38 -1.74 -3.66 -5.75
N SER A 39 -1.53 -3.80 -7.05
CA SER A 39 -1.32 -2.68 -7.97
C SER A 39 -2.33 -2.72 -9.11
N LEU A 40 -2.66 -1.53 -9.60
CA LEU A 40 -3.33 -1.37 -10.88
C LEU A 40 -2.27 -1.18 -11.96
N SER A 41 -2.22 -2.09 -12.91
CA SER A 41 -1.45 -1.97 -14.14
C SER A 41 -2.38 -1.54 -15.26
N THR A 42 -2.13 -0.38 -15.85
CA THR A 42 -2.97 0.20 -16.89
C THR A 42 -2.31 0.12 -18.27
N THR A 43 -3.12 -0.12 -19.29
CA THR A 43 -2.85 0.21 -20.70
C THR A 43 -3.83 1.31 -21.13
N ALA A 44 -3.74 1.77 -22.38
CA ALA A 44 -4.61 2.83 -22.90
C ALA A 44 -6.12 2.49 -22.86
N LEU A 45 -6.47 1.21 -22.97
CA LEU A 45 -7.86 0.74 -23.09
C LEU A 45 -8.32 -0.18 -21.96
N ALA A 46 -7.39 -0.76 -21.20
CA ALA A 46 -7.71 -1.75 -20.19
C ALA A 46 -6.76 -1.66 -18.98
N GLY A 47 -7.26 -2.10 -17.83
CA GLY A 47 -6.52 -2.20 -16.59
C GLY A 47 -6.50 -3.63 -16.09
N ASN A 48 -5.50 -3.94 -15.27
CA ASN A 48 -5.41 -5.18 -14.53
C ASN A 48 -5.07 -4.84 -13.10
N ILE A 49 -5.94 -5.20 -12.16
CA ILE A 49 -5.58 -5.23 -10.75
C ILE A 49 -4.88 -6.55 -10.49
N ARG A 50 -3.64 -6.45 -10.03
CA ARG A 50 -2.72 -7.57 -9.84
C ARG A 50 -2.23 -7.58 -8.41
N CYS A 51 -2.08 -8.77 -7.84
CA CYS A 51 -1.23 -8.94 -6.68
C CYS A 51 0.24 -8.81 -7.12
N ASN A 52 1.03 -8.01 -6.41
CA ASN A 52 2.44 -7.74 -6.75
C ASN A 52 3.41 -8.88 -6.41
N VAL A 53 2.90 -10.04 -6.00
CA VAL A 53 3.75 -11.17 -5.65
C VAL A 53 4.24 -11.92 -6.87
N SER A 54 5.51 -12.30 -6.80
CA SER A 54 6.13 -13.21 -7.75
C SER A 54 5.75 -14.64 -7.37
N SER A 55 4.89 -15.29 -8.15
CA SER A 55 4.64 -16.72 -7.97
C SER A 55 5.96 -17.50 -8.13
N PRO A 56 6.29 -18.45 -7.23
CA PRO A 56 7.35 -19.39 -7.48
C PRO A 56 6.89 -20.31 -8.61
N VAL A 57 7.36 -20.08 -9.82
CA VAL A 57 7.23 -21.08 -10.88
C VAL A 57 8.12 -22.24 -10.46
N SER A 58 7.46 -23.33 -10.06
CA SER A 58 8.03 -24.64 -9.81
C SER A 58 9.08 -24.96 -10.88
N VAL A 59 10.31 -25.17 -10.42
CA VAL A 59 11.43 -25.86 -11.07
C VAL A 59 11.76 -25.38 -12.50
N GLY A 60 12.81 -24.56 -12.62
CA GLY A 60 13.60 -24.43 -13.85
C GLY A 60 13.43 -23.16 -14.67
N SER A 61 12.47 -22.27 -14.36
CA SER A 61 12.45 -20.92 -14.97
C SER A 61 11.83 -19.90 -14.03
N LYS A 62 12.62 -18.91 -13.58
CA LYS A 62 12.14 -17.75 -12.81
C LYS A 62 11.25 -16.86 -13.70
N LYS A 63 10.07 -17.33 -14.11
CA LYS A 63 9.05 -16.47 -14.72
C LYS A 63 8.25 -15.84 -13.58
N ARG A 64 8.41 -14.54 -13.35
CA ARG A 64 7.57 -13.78 -12.42
C ARG A 64 6.13 -13.78 -12.94
N VAL A 65 5.29 -14.71 -12.51
CA VAL A 65 3.86 -14.67 -12.83
C VAL A 65 3.20 -13.74 -11.83
N LYS A 66 2.87 -12.51 -12.27
CA LYS A 66 2.00 -11.61 -11.51
C LYS A 66 0.59 -12.20 -11.49
N CYS A 67 -0.02 -12.31 -10.32
CA CYS A 67 -1.35 -12.88 -10.18
C CYS A 67 -2.41 -11.83 -10.56
N ASN A 68 -2.95 -11.92 -11.79
CA ASN A 68 -4.09 -11.08 -12.22
C ASN A 68 -5.35 -11.48 -11.44
N LEU A 69 -6.03 -10.51 -10.84
CA LEU A 69 -7.23 -10.72 -10.02
C LEU A 69 -8.49 -10.20 -10.69
N VAL A 70 -8.41 -8.96 -11.19
CA VAL A 70 -9.55 -8.25 -11.79
C VAL A 70 -9.08 -7.57 -13.07
N LEU A 71 -9.81 -7.85 -14.15
CA LEU A 71 -9.67 -7.16 -15.42
C LEU A 71 -10.65 -5.98 -15.45
N VAL A 72 -10.14 -4.86 -15.93
CA VAL A 72 -10.84 -3.58 -15.97
C VAL A 72 -10.81 -3.07 -17.40
N GLU A 73 -11.91 -2.48 -17.83
CA GLU A 73 -11.98 -1.75 -19.09
C GLU A 73 -12.12 -0.27 -18.79
N PHE A 74 -11.27 0.52 -19.44
CA PHE A 74 -11.31 1.97 -19.34
C PHE A 74 -12.12 2.52 -20.50
N LYS A 75 -13.14 3.33 -20.20
CA LYS A 75 -13.93 4.10 -21.17
C LYS A 75 -14.46 3.28 -22.35
N MET A 76 -15.70 2.81 -22.24
CA MET A 76 -16.53 2.63 -23.43
C MET A 76 -17.01 4.03 -23.87
N ALA A 77 -17.11 4.30 -25.17
CA ALA A 77 -17.63 5.58 -25.66
C ALA A 77 -18.96 5.92 -24.95
N GLY A 78 -18.99 7.04 -24.22
CA GLY A 78 -20.18 7.52 -23.50
C GLY A 78 -20.33 7.09 -22.04
N SER A 79 -19.40 6.34 -21.42
CA SER A 79 -19.43 6.05 -19.98
C SER A 79 -18.40 6.84 -19.17
N GLU A 80 -18.86 7.52 -18.13
CA GLU A 80 -18.00 8.09 -17.10
C GLU A 80 -17.57 6.98 -16.12
N GLY A 81 -16.27 6.74 -16.01
CA GLY A 81 -15.69 5.82 -15.01
C GLY A 81 -15.06 4.55 -15.59
N VAL A 82 -14.96 3.53 -14.74
CA VAL A 82 -14.28 2.25 -15.03
C VAL A 82 -15.22 1.07 -14.83
N ARG A 83 -15.18 0.13 -15.77
CA ARG A 83 -16.00 -1.09 -15.72
C ARG A 83 -15.13 -2.29 -15.38
N VAL A 84 -15.61 -3.12 -14.47
CA VAL A 84 -15.01 -4.44 -14.22
C VAL A 84 -15.48 -5.39 -15.32
N SER A 85 -14.56 -5.90 -16.14
CA SER A 85 -14.89 -6.83 -17.22
C SER A 85 -14.90 -8.27 -16.74
N GLU A 86 -13.86 -8.68 -16.02
CA GLU A 86 -13.71 -10.04 -15.53
C GLU A 86 -13.08 -10.07 -14.12
N VAL A 87 -13.45 -11.09 -13.35
CA VAL A 87 -12.97 -11.33 -11.99
C VAL A 87 -12.55 -12.79 -11.87
N HIS A 88 -11.26 -13.04 -11.65
CA HIS A 88 -10.69 -14.38 -11.52
C HIS A 88 -10.91 -14.92 -10.10
N LYS A 89 -12.11 -15.41 -9.82
CA LYS A 89 -12.56 -15.82 -8.47
C LYS A 89 -11.65 -16.82 -7.78
N GLU A 90 -11.05 -17.72 -8.54
CA GLU A 90 -10.12 -18.74 -8.05
C GLU A 90 -8.83 -18.16 -7.47
N ARG A 91 -8.50 -16.91 -7.80
CA ARG A 91 -7.29 -16.19 -7.34
C ARG A 91 -7.56 -15.22 -6.19
N LEU A 92 -8.81 -15.13 -5.74
CA LEU A 92 -9.24 -14.17 -4.71
C LEU A 92 -9.02 -14.64 -3.27
N LYS A 93 -8.28 -15.72 -3.06
CA LYS A 93 -8.00 -16.30 -1.73
C LYS A 93 -6.50 -16.32 -1.47
N ALA A 94 -6.08 -16.03 -0.24
CA ALA A 94 -4.67 -16.06 0.18
C ALA A 94 -3.94 -17.35 -0.23
N SER A 95 -4.56 -18.52 -0.08
CA SER A 95 -3.99 -19.81 -0.46
C SER A 95 -3.63 -19.96 -1.94
N ALA A 96 -4.22 -19.14 -2.82
CA ALA A 96 -3.91 -19.12 -4.25
C ALA A 96 -2.59 -18.38 -4.56
N HIS A 97 -1.97 -17.71 -3.58
CA HIS A 97 -0.81 -16.81 -3.79
C HIS A 97 0.57 -17.43 -3.47
N GLY A 98 0.63 -18.72 -3.10
CA GLY A 98 1.87 -19.47 -2.87
C GLY A 98 2.68 -18.99 -1.64
N GLU A 99 3.58 -19.84 -1.16
CA GLU A 99 4.38 -19.60 0.06
C GLU A 99 5.33 -18.39 -0.04
N ALA A 100 5.64 -17.92 -1.27
CA ALA A 100 6.52 -16.77 -1.48
C ALA A 100 5.88 -15.41 -1.10
N HIS A 101 4.59 -15.39 -0.77
CA HIS A 101 3.88 -14.19 -0.34
C HIS A 101 4.12 -13.99 1.17
N LYS A 102 5.21 -13.29 1.55
CA LYS A 102 5.60 -12.97 2.96
C LYS A 102 4.63 -12.07 3.74
N ASP A 103 3.42 -11.91 3.24
CA ASP A 103 2.39 -10.97 3.72
C ASP A 103 1.01 -11.63 3.57
N LEU A 104 0.96 -12.93 3.86
CA LEU A 104 -0.27 -13.70 3.94
C LEU A 104 -0.71 -13.84 5.40
N SER A 105 -2.01 -13.95 5.58
CA SER A 105 -2.64 -14.34 6.83
C SER A 105 -3.85 -15.22 6.54
N GLU A 106 -4.46 -15.72 7.60
CA GLU A 106 -5.83 -16.22 7.51
C GLU A 106 -6.80 -15.10 7.08
N PRO A 107 -7.97 -15.43 6.51
CA PRO A 107 -9.01 -14.46 6.22
C PRO A 107 -9.51 -13.76 7.50
N LEU A 108 -9.78 -12.46 7.41
CA LEU A 108 -10.37 -11.70 8.50
C LEU A 108 -11.83 -12.10 8.73
N SER A 109 -12.20 -12.21 10.01
CA SER A 109 -13.61 -12.31 10.39
C SER A 109 -14.37 -11.03 10.02
N LEU A 110 -15.61 -11.17 9.56
CA LEU A 110 -16.48 -10.03 9.25
C LEU A 110 -16.80 -9.17 10.49
N ASN A 111 -16.63 -9.72 11.70
CA ASN A 111 -16.99 -9.08 12.97
C ASN A 111 -15.77 -8.71 13.82
N SER A 112 -14.66 -8.32 13.19
CA SER A 112 -13.47 -7.86 13.93
C SER A 112 -13.82 -6.69 14.87
N PRO A 113 -13.28 -6.67 16.10
CA PRO A 113 -13.58 -5.62 17.07
C PRO A 113 -12.97 -4.28 16.63
N SER A 114 -13.59 -3.18 17.04
CA SER A 114 -13.00 -1.85 16.91
C SER A 114 -11.82 -1.70 17.87
N PHE A 115 -10.78 -0.96 17.48
CA PHE A 115 -9.55 -0.83 18.28
C PHE A 115 -8.91 0.55 18.14
N ALA A 116 -7.97 0.84 19.03
CA ALA A 116 -7.17 2.05 19.00
C ALA A 116 -5.72 1.72 18.63
N VAL A 117 -5.08 2.61 17.88
CA VAL A 117 -3.66 2.49 17.51
C VAL A 117 -2.90 3.65 18.11
N LYS A 118 -1.81 3.33 18.81
CA LYS A 118 -0.93 4.29 19.48
C LYS A 118 0.52 3.91 19.19
N GLU A 119 1.41 4.90 19.21
CA GLU A 119 2.85 4.67 19.13
C GLU A 119 3.30 3.74 20.28
N GLY A 120 4.22 2.83 19.99
CA GLY A 120 4.70 1.78 20.90
C GLY A 120 3.78 0.56 21.03
N MET A 121 2.57 0.58 20.45
CA MET A 121 1.68 -0.58 20.47
C MET A 121 2.29 -1.73 19.67
N LYS A 122 2.23 -2.94 20.25
CA LYS A 122 2.57 -4.19 19.58
C LYS A 122 1.36 -4.75 18.81
N ILE A 123 1.61 -5.29 17.65
CA ILE A 123 0.64 -5.88 16.72
C ILE A 123 1.13 -7.29 16.40
N ALA A 124 0.34 -8.30 16.76
CA ALA A 124 0.70 -9.69 16.56
C ALA A 124 0.30 -10.16 15.15
N GLY A 125 1.29 -10.53 14.34
CA GLY A 125 1.10 -11.23 13.08
C GLY A 125 0.51 -10.39 11.93
N ASN A 126 0.54 -10.98 10.74
CA ASN A 126 0.04 -10.36 9.51
C ASN A 126 -1.49 -10.17 9.52
N LEU A 127 -2.24 -11.01 10.24
CA LEU A 127 -3.70 -10.87 10.37
C LEU A 127 -4.08 -9.50 10.95
N SER A 128 -3.41 -9.10 12.03
CA SER A 128 -3.64 -7.82 12.68
C SER A 128 -3.15 -6.64 11.81
N VAL A 129 -2.10 -6.84 11.02
CA VAL A 129 -1.63 -5.86 10.03
C VAL A 129 -2.66 -5.65 8.91
N HIS A 130 -3.25 -6.72 8.37
CA HIS A 130 -4.32 -6.63 7.37
C HIS A 130 -5.57 -5.94 7.91
N LEU A 131 -5.93 -6.21 9.17
CA LEU A 131 -7.02 -5.52 9.84
C LEU A 131 -6.72 -4.02 9.96
N LEU A 132 -5.50 -3.67 10.40
CA LEU A 132 -5.03 -2.29 10.47
C LEU A 132 -5.09 -1.59 9.12
N GLU A 133 -4.55 -2.21 8.07
CA GLU A 133 -4.56 -1.67 6.72
C GLU A 133 -5.98 -1.36 6.24
N GLY A 134 -6.89 -2.32 6.32
CA GLY A 134 -8.25 -2.12 5.85
C GLY A 134 -9.01 -1.07 6.66
N CYS A 135 -8.79 -0.99 7.98
CA CYS A 135 -9.33 0.07 8.82
C CYS A 135 -8.79 1.46 8.46
N LEU A 136 -7.48 1.59 8.22
CA LEU A 136 -6.85 2.86 7.82
C LEU A 136 -7.34 3.33 6.44
N LEU A 137 -7.38 2.42 5.47
CA LEU A 137 -7.89 2.70 4.13
C LEU A 137 -9.36 3.11 4.16
N SER A 138 -10.16 2.42 4.97
CA SER A 138 -11.57 2.76 5.16
C SER A 138 -11.76 4.13 5.82
N LEU A 139 -11.02 4.42 6.90
CA LEU A 139 -11.06 5.69 7.60
C LEU A 139 -10.71 6.86 6.67
N ALA A 140 -9.56 6.80 6.01
CA ALA A 140 -9.10 7.85 5.11
C ALA A 140 -10.08 8.08 3.95
N ARG A 141 -10.67 7.01 3.40
CA ARG A 141 -11.66 7.16 2.31
C ARG A 141 -12.93 7.85 2.78
N LYS A 142 -13.41 7.58 4.00
CA LYS A 142 -14.54 8.30 4.61
C LYS A 142 -14.23 9.77 4.84
N GLU A 143 -12.95 10.10 5.03
CA GLU A 143 -12.42 11.47 5.11
C GLU A 143 -12.06 12.05 3.74
N ASN A 144 -12.43 11.40 2.63
CA ASN A 144 -12.18 11.84 1.25
C ASN A 144 -10.70 11.89 0.85
N HIS A 145 -9.91 10.98 1.41
CA HIS A 145 -8.51 10.76 1.05
C HIS A 145 -8.27 9.33 0.55
N TYR A 146 -7.27 9.16 -0.29
CA TYR A 146 -6.70 7.84 -0.58
C TYR A 146 -5.39 7.66 0.19
N LEU A 147 -5.17 6.48 0.76
CA LEU A 147 -3.86 6.09 1.29
C LEU A 147 -3.19 5.10 0.34
N LYS A 148 -1.87 5.11 0.36
CA LYS A 148 -1.03 4.06 -0.20
C LYS A 148 -0.24 3.38 0.91
N ARG A 149 -0.09 2.07 0.78
CA ARG A 149 0.85 1.27 1.56
C ARG A 149 2.20 1.31 0.86
N ASN A 150 3.27 1.65 1.58
CA ASN A 150 4.64 1.44 1.11
C ASN A 150 5.33 0.43 2.02
N LEU A 151 6.03 -0.50 1.39
CA LEU A 151 6.91 -1.48 2.00
C LEU A 151 8.35 -1.02 1.81
N SER A 152 9.13 -0.98 2.88
CA SER A 152 10.57 -0.74 2.83
C SER A 152 11.29 -1.75 3.69
N ASN A 153 12.30 -2.41 3.12
CA ASN A 153 13.15 -3.33 3.84
C ASN A 153 14.44 -2.61 4.20
N SER A 154 14.84 -2.66 5.48
CA SER A 154 16.21 -2.29 5.86
C SER A 154 17.15 -3.40 5.39
N SER A 155 18.12 -3.06 4.55
CA SER A 155 19.13 -4.02 4.06
C SER A 155 20.01 -4.60 5.18
N LYS A 156 20.10 -3.91 6.32
CA LYS A 156 20.98 -4.29 7.43
C LYS A 156 20.33 -5.30 8.39
N ASP A 157 19.04 -5.17 8.67
CA ASP A 157 18.42 -5.89 9.80
C ASP A 157 17.26 -6.80 9.40
N SER A 158 16.97 -6.96 8.10
CA SER A 158 15.78 -7.67 7.58
C SER A 158 14.43 -7.21 8.16
N CYS A 159 14.43 -6.07 8.87
CA CYS A 159 13.25 -5.42 9.40
C CYS A 159 12.42 -4.87 8.23
N ILE A 160 11.15 -5.26 8.19
CA ILE A 160 10.17 -4.76 7.23
C ILE A 160 9.44 -3.59 7.89
N THR A 161 9.55 -2.42 7.30
CA THR A 161 8.75 -1.25 7.67
C THR A 161 7.58 -1.10 6.71
N ILE A 162 6.37 -1.01 7.26
CA ILE A 162 5.15 -0.74 6.53
C ILE A 162 4.70 0.67 6.87
N SER A 163 4.44 1.48 5.85
CA SER A 163 3.97 2.86 6.01
C SER A 163 2.69 3.10 5.24
N PHE A 164 1.72 3.74 5.90
CA PHE A 164 0.48 4.24 5.30
C PHE A 164 0.55 5.75 5.25
N VAL A 165 0.51 6.29 4.03
CA VAL A 165 0.60 7.73 3.75
C VAL A 165 -0.42 8.10 2.66
N CYS A 166 -0.73 9.38 2.49
CA CYS A 166 -1.62 9.80 1.41
C CYS A 166 -1.07 9.36 0.03
N ALA A 167 -1.96 8.82 -0.81
CA ALA A 167 -1.68 8.56 -2.21
C ALA A 167 -1.61 9.89 -2.99
N LYS A 168 -0.92 9.88 -4.15
CA LYS A 168 -0.65 11.09 -4.96
C LYS A 168 -1.94 11.91 -5.21
N GLY A 169 -1.84 13.22 -5.03
CA GLY A 169 -2.94 14.20 -5.10
C GLY A 169 -2.43 15.60 -4.75
N ALA A 170 -3.29 16.62 -4.79
CA ALA A 170 -2.90 18.01 -4.52
C ALA A 170 -2.34 18.18 -3.09
N GLY A 171 -1.02 18.35 -2.98
CA GLY A 171 -0.32 18.49 -1.69
C GLY A 171 -0.15 17.18 -0.90
N ALA A 172 -0.39 16.02 -1.52
CA ALA A 172 -0.23 14.72 -0.86
C ALA A 172 1.23 14.41 -0.47
N ASP A 173 2.18 14.90 -1.27
CA ASP A 173 3.63 14.87 -1.01
C ASP A 173 4.02 15.60 0.28
N LYS A 174 3.27 16.65 0.63
CA LYS A 174 3.46 17.45 1.85
C LYS A 174 2.51 17.06 2.99
N CYS A 175 1.72 16.00 2.81
CA CYS A 175 0.80 15.55 3.84
C CYS A 175 1.58 14.95 5.02
N LYS A 176 1.27 15.41 6.24
CA LYS A 176 1.90 14.89 7.47
C LYS A 176 1.27 13.60 7.98
N PHE A 177 0.08 13.23 7.48
CA PHE A 177 -0.57 11.98 7.86
C PHE A 177 0.38 10.80 7.64
N ALA A 178 0.57 9.99 8.66
CA ALA A 178 1.40 8.81 8.59
C ALA A 178 1.07 7.82 9.70
N VAL A 179 0.89 6.56 9.33
CA VAL A 179 0.96 5.43 10.27
C VAL A 179 2.12 4.55 9.82
N ARG A 180 3.08 4.30 10.71
CA ARG A 180 4.26 3.46 10.42
C ARG A 180 4.35 2.35 11.45
N ILE A 181 4.53 1.13 10.97
CA ILE A 181 4.78 -0.05 11.78
C ILE A 181 6.05 -0.74 11.26
N ALA A 182 6.78 -1.42 12.13
CA ALA A 182 7.97 -2.16 11.76
C ALA A 182 7.94 -3.54 12.40
N SER A 183 8.42 -4.56 11.69
CA SER A 183 8.61 -5.89 12.27
C SER A 183 9.71 -5.83 13.35
N THR A 184 9.49 -6.48 14.48
CA THR A 184 10.44 -6.50 15.62
C THR A 184 11.39 -7.69 15.57
N GLY A 185 11.28 -8.56 14.57
CA GLY A 185 12.14 -9.72 14.39
C GLY A 185 12.16 -10.23 12.96
N LYS A 186 12.98 -11.26 12.74
CA LYS A 186 12.91 -12.11 11.54
C LYS A 186 11.76 -13.10 11.73
N GLU A 187 11.08 -13.41 10.64
CA GLU A 187 10.23 -14.60 10.58
C GLU A 187 11.16 -15.81 10.69
N GLU A 188 11.30 -16.37 11.90
CA GLU A 188 11.95 -17.64 12.13
C GLU A 188 10.89 -18.75 12.03
N ASP A 189 11.27 -19.93 11.55
CA ASP A 189 10.34 -20.98 11.12
C ASP A 189 9.20 -21.24 12.13
N GLY A 190 8.00 -20.74 11.79
CA GLY A 190 6.77 -20.95 12.54
C GLY A 190 6.42 -19.89 13.60
N GLU A 191 7.27 -18.89 13.86
CA GLU A 191 6.93 -17.78 14.75
C GLU A 191 6.21 -16.65 14.00
N GLU A 192 5.09 -16.19 14.56
CA GLU A 192 4.38 -15.03 14.01
C GLU A 192 5.24 -13.76 14.17
N VAL A 193 5.49 -13.08 13.05
CA VAL A 193 6.15 -11.78 13.04
C VAL A 193 5.37 -10.80 13.92
N GLU A 194 5.99 -10.31 14.98
CA GLU A 194 5.47 -9.21 15.78
C GLU A 194 5.85 -7.88 15.11
N TYR A 195 4.93 -6.92 15.16
CA TYR A 195 5.12 -5.57 14.67
C TYR A 195 4.98 -4.57 15.80
N VAL A 196 5.76 -3.48 15.75
CA VAL A 196 5.61 -2.33 16.65
C VAL A 196 5.16 -1.10 15.87
N VAL A 197 4.22 -0.36 16.43
CA VAL A 197 3.78 0.92 15.88
C VAL A 197 4.81 1.99 16.18
N LEU A 198 5.55 2.42 15.16
CA LEU A 198 6.60 3.43 15.28
C LEU A 198 6.06 4.85 15.30
N LYS A 199 4.98 5.11 14.55
CA LYS A 199 4.49 6.47 14.32
C LYS A 199 3.00 6.51 14.04
N VAL A 200 2.30 7.46 14.66
CA VAL A 200 0.88 7.75 14.41
C VAL A 200 0.68 9.26 14.32
N ILE A 201 0.55 9.78 13.09
CA ILE A 201 0.08 11.14 12.82
C ILE A 201 -1.30 11.03 12.18
N PRO A 202 -2.39 11.30 12.93
CA PRO A 202 -3.76 11.10 12.44
C PRO A 202 -4.25 12.23 11.54
N LYS A 203 -3.61 13.40 11.59
CA LYS A 203 -4.11 14.60 10.92
C LYS A 203 -3.62 14.69 9.47
N HIS A 204 -4.56 14.70 8.53
CA HIS A 204 -4.30 15.09 7.15
C HIS A 204 -3.98 16.59 7.06
N THR A 205 -2.90 16.94 6.35
CA THR A 205 -2.54 18.33 6.03
C THR A 205 -2.64 18.65 4.55
N CYS A 206 -2.91 17.64 3.71
CA CYS A 206 -3.26 17.84 2.31
C CYS A 206 -4.75 18.18 2.15
N ARG A 207 -5.10 18.65 0.96
CA ARG A 207 -6.51 18.81 0.57
C ARG A 207 -7.11 17.44 0.28
N ALA A 208 -8.36 17.22 0.69
CA ALA A 208 -9.15 16.10 0.23
C ALA A 208 -9.35 16.19 -1.29
N ASP A 209 -8.88 15.17 -2.00
CA ASP A 209 -8.86 15.08 -3.46
C ASP A 209 -9.83 14.01 -3.99
N ALA A 210 -10.28 13.09 -3.13
CA ALA A 210 -11.36 12.18 -3.46
C ALA A 210 -12.72 12.89 -3.34
N GLY A 211 -13.62 12.65 -4.28
CA GLY A 211 -15.03 12.99 -4.09
C GLY A 211 -15.65 12.18 -2.95
N PRO A 212 -16.80 12.62 -2.40
CA PRO A 212 -17.53 11.84 -1.39
C PRO A 212 -17.81 10.41 -1.90
N PRO A 213 -17.66 9.38 -1.05
CA PRO A 213 -17.96 8.01 -1.46
C PRO A 213 -19.44 7.90 -1.81
N ASN A 214 -19.75 7.23 -2.93
CA ASN A 214 -21.14 6.95 -3.27
C ASN A 214 -21.77 5.98 -2.24
N LYS A 215 -23.10 5.91 -2.19
CA LYS A 215 -23.84 5.07 -1.20
C LYS A 215 -23.36 3.62 -1.12
N LYS A 216 -22.90 3.05 -2.24
CA LYS A 216 -22.49 1.65 -2.32
C LYS A 216 -21.08 1.45 -1.76
N LEU A 217 -20.14 2.32 -2.12
CA LEU A 217 -18.81 2.35 -1.52
C LEU A 217 -18.92 2.61 -0.02
N GLN A 218 -19.75 3.58 0.40
CA GLN A 218 -19.98 3.87 1.81
C GLN A 218 -20.39 2.63 2.62
N LYS A 219 -21.29 1.78 2.08
CA LYS A 219 -21.69 0.52 2.72
C LYS A 219 -20.52 -0.45 2.92
N ILE A 220 -19.58 -0.52 1.96
CA ILE A 220 -18.38 -1.35 2.08
C ILE A 220 -17.47 -0.79 3.18
N LEU A 221 -17.26 0.53 3.18
CA LEU A 221 -16.44 1.22 4.19
C LEU A 221 -17.04 1.07 5.61
N ASP A 222 -18.36 1.06 5.73
CA ASP A 222 -19.07 0.88 7.01
C ASP A 222 -19.02 -0.55 7.54
N GLY A 223 -18.73 -1.53 6.69
CA GLY A 223 -18.46 -2.89 7.11
C GLY A 223 -17.08 -3.10 7.75
N TRP A 224 -16.22 -2.07 7.81
CA TRP A 224 -14.93 -2.15 8.49
C TRP A 224 -15.03 -1.67 9.93
N PRO A 225 -14.30 -2.31 10.87
CA PRO A 225 -14.28 -1.86 12.26
C PRO A 225 -13.78 -0.43 12.39
N LYS A 226 -14.27 0.27 13.41
CA LYS A 226 -13.79 1.62 13.70
C LYS A 226 -12.39 1.54 14.28
N ILE A 227 -11.52 2.42 13.80
CA ILE A 227 -10.17 2.60 14.32
C ILE A 227 -10.05 3.99 14.91
N THR A 228 -9.48 4.09 16.10
CA THR A 228 -9.13 5.37 16.72
C THR A 228 -7.63 5.54 16.69
N LEU A 229 -7.15 6.56 15.98
CA LEU A 229 -5.73 6.91 15.97
C LEU A 229 -5.45 7.79 17.19
N GLY A 230 -4.79 7.22 18.19
CA GLY A 230 -4.48 7.93 19.41
C GLY A 230 -3.50 9.07 19.14
N PRO A 231 -3.63 10.22 19.84
CA PRO A 231 -2.59 11.24 19.83
C PRO A 231 -1.29 10.64 20.37
N GLN A 232 -0.15 11.20 19.97
CA GLN A 232 1.13 10.92 20.61
C GLN A 232 0.95 10.96 22.14
N PRO A 233 1.58 10.06 22.92
CA PRO A 233 1.81 10.35 24.32
C PRO A 233 2.56 11.67 24.35
N GLY A 234 1.85 12.74 24.72
CA GLY A 234 2.42 14.08 24.71
C GLY A 234 3.68 14.06 25.55
N ALA A 235 4.72 14.71 25.04
CA ALA A 235 5.79 15.22 25.89
C ALA A 235 5.15 15.76 27.19
N PRO A 236 5.72 15.46 28.37
CA PRO A 236 5.13 15.77 29.66
C PRO A 236 4.59 17.19 29.63
N LYS A 237 3.28 17.36 29.80
CA LYS A 237 2.66 18.68 29.88
C LYS A 237 3.51 19.50 30.86
N PRO A 238 4.04 20.67 30.48
CA PRO A 238 4.70 21.53 31.44
C PRO A 238 3.71 21.75 32.58
N LYS A 239 4.11 21.37 33.80
CA LYS A 239 3.28 21.56 35.00
C LYS A 239 2.76 23.00 34.97
N PRO A 240 1.46 23.23 35.21
CA PRO A 240 0.97 24.59 35.35
C PRO A 240 1.82 25.26 36.43
N LYS A 241 2.57 26.30 36.06
CA LYS A 241 3.25 27.16 37.05
C LYS A 241 2.16 27.60 38.01
N SER A 242 2.25 27.18 39.26
CA SER A 242 1.36 27.60 40.32
C SER A 242 1.31 29.12 40.28
N LYS A 243 0.15 29.69 39.96
CA LYS A 243 -0.10 31.09 40.22
C LYS A 243 0.05 31.27 41.72
N SER A 244 1.14 31.92 42.12
CA SER A 244 1.27 32.48 43.46
C SER A 244 0.02 33.32 43.75
N PRO A 245 -0.56 33.24 44.95
CA PRO A 245 -1.66 34.10 45.33
C PRO A 245 -1.22 35.58 45.27
N PRO A 246 -2.13 36.52 44.98
CA PRO A 246 -1.80 37.93 44.98
C PRO A 246 -1.39 38.38 46.39
N PRO A 247 -0.44 39.33 46.52
CA PRO A 247 -0.05 39.83 47.82
C PRO A 247 -1.22 40.60 48.45
N ALA A 248 -1.57 40.23 49.67
CA ALA A 248 -2.39 41.05 50.53
C ALA A 248 -1.62 42.33 50.90
N ASN A 249 -2.32 43.46 50.85
CA ASN A 249 -1.85 44.75 51.31
C ASN A 249 -1.19 44.64 52.70
N ALA A 250 0.02 45.16 52.80
CA ALA A 250 0.66 45.48 54.06
C ALA A 250 0.32 46.93 54.44
N GLU A 251 -0.30 47.11 55.60
CA GLU A 251 -0.04 48.28 56.44
C GLU A 251 0.63 47.79 57.73
N SER A 252 1.91 48.17 57.83
CA SER A 252 2.63 48.66 59.01
C SER A 252 2.53 47.87 60.33
N ALA A 253 3.66 47.31 60.77
CA ALA A 253 4.51 47.90 61.81
C ALA A 253 5.55 46.90 62.32
N SER A 254 6.82 47.36 62.37
CA SER A 254 7.89 47.08 63.37
C SER A 254 8.27 45.64 63.69
N GLU A 255 9.49 45.26 64.00
CA GLU A 255 10.85 45.82 64.11
C GLU A 255 11.74 44.56 64.21
N ASP A 256 13.06 44.77 64.17
CA ASP A 256 14.11 43.87 64.67
C ASP A 256 14.71 42.71 63.82
N GLU A 257 15.99 42.95 63.55
CA GLU A 257 17.16 42.08 63.73
C GLU A 257 17.42 40.82 62.88
N ALA A 258 18.52 40.94 62.10
CA ALA A 258 19.67 40.04 62.03
C ALA A 258 19.47 38.56 61.63
N ASN A 259 19.91 38.23 60.40
CA ASN A 259 21.12 37.43 60.15
C ASN A 259 21.24 37.00 58.66
N ASN A 260 22.41 37.26 58.08
CA ASN A 260 22.97 36.56 56.91
C ASN A 260 23.44 35.14 57.37
N PRO A 261 23.75 34.12 56.52
CA PRO A 261 24.42 34.25 55.23
C PRO A 261 23.98 33.35 54.06
N GLU A 262 24.45 33.81 52.90
CA GLU A 262 24.76 33.15 51.64
C GLU A 262 24.98 31.63 51.68
N LYS A 263 24.44 30.94 50.67
CA LYS A 263 25.04 29.72 50.11
C LYS A 263 25.02 29.77 48.59
N ASP A 264 26.19 30.10 48.06
CA ASP A 264 26.67 29.72 46.73
C ASP A 264 26.51 28.22 46.50
N LEU A 265 25.95 27.87 45.35
CA LEU A 265 26.09 26.55 44.74
C LEU A 265 26.85 26.73 43.43
N GLN A 266 28.18 26.65 43.57
CA GLN A 266 29.11 26.36 42.49
C GLN A 266 28.77 25.01 41.87
N ILE A 267 28.65 24.97 40.55
CA ILE A 267 28.63 23.74 39.77
C ILE A 267 29.96 23.70 39.01
N ASP A 268 30.79 22.73 39.35
CA ASP A 268 32.00 22.34 38.61
C ASP A 268 31.63 21.74 37.24
N PRO A 269 32.28 22.18 36.14
CA PRO A 269 32.33 21.42 34.90
C PRO A 269 33.70 20.74 34.80
N ALA A 270 33.78 19.47 35.21
CA ALA A 270 34.95 18.64 34.98
C ALA A 270 34.67 17.58 33.91
N ALA A 271 35.50 17.65 32.87
CA ALA A 271 36.06 16.55 32.09
C ALA A 271 35.10 15.68 31.24
N LEU A 272 35.05 15.99 29.94
CA LEU A 272 35.01 14.98 28.90
C LEU A 272 36.12 15.30 27.89
N GLN A 273 37.21 14.57 28.04
CA GLN A 273 38.32 14.50 27.09
C GLN A 273 37.94 13.54 25.95
N ASP A 274 38.23 13.97 24.74
CA ASP A 274 38.97 13.28 23.67
C ASP A 274 38.96 11.74 23.67
N GLU A 275 38.28 11.16 22.67
CA GLU A 275 38.81 10.02 21.91
C GLU A 275 38.53 10.26 20.43
N GLU A 276 39.54 10.79 19.74
CA GLU A 276 39.70 10.69 18.30
C GLU A 276 40.00 9.23 17.97
N ASN A 277 39.17 8.59 17.16
CA ASN A 277 39.45 7.27 16.61
C ASN A 277 39.60 7.42 15.10
N GLU A 278 40.86 7.55 14.67
CA GLU A 278 41.28 7.41 13.28
C GLU A 278 41.08 5.95 12.88
N VAL A 279 40.21 5.70 11.91
CA VAL A 279 40.12 4.40 11.24
C VAL A 279 40.68 4.56 9.83
N GLU A 280 41.79 3.87 9.62
CA GLU A 280 42.46 3.60 8.35
C GLU A 280 41.46 3.20 7.27
N VAL A 281 41.45 3.97 6.18
CA VAL A 281 40.73 3.67 4.95
C VAL A 281 41.65 2.83 4.08
N ASP A 282 41.45 1.51 4.11
CA ASP A 282 42.12 0.60 3.19
C ASP A 282 41.42 0.67 1.83
N GLN A 283 42.19 1.04 0.82
CA GLN A 283 41.77 1.18 -0.58
C GLN A 283 41.78 -0.20 -1.23
N LEU A 284 40.61 -0.69 -1.64
CA LEU A 284 40.52 -1.75 -2.63
C LEU A 284 39.85 -1.19 -3.89
N GLU A 285 40.71 -0.95 -4.87
CA GLU A 285 40.37 -0.86 -6.29
C GLU A 285 39.81 -2.21 -6.73
N GLU A 286 38.62 -2.23 -7.33
CA GLU A 286 38.24 -3.27 -8.29
C GLU A 286 37.15 -2.75 -9.24
N GLU A 287 37.64 -2.46 -10.44
CA GLU A 287 37.08 -2.60 -11.79
C GLU A 287 35.61 -2.24 -12.09
N GLU A 288 35.51 -1.29 -13.03
CA GLU A 288 34.35 -0.98 -13.85
C GLU A 288 33.80 -2.22 -14.58
N GLU A 289 32.51 -2.49 -14.42
CA GLU A 289 31.73 -2.98 -15.56
C GLU A 289 30.39 -2.25 -15.65
N SER A 290 30.31 -1.42 -16.67
CA SER A 290 29.16 -0.64 -17.08
C SER A 290 28.00 -1.54 -17.55
N ALA A 291 26.78 -1.29 -17.05
CA ALA A 291 25.56 -1.55 -17.83
C ALA A 291 24.35 -0.75 -17.32
N ALA A 292 24.09 0.35 -18.01
CA ALA A 292 22.77 0.86 -18.38
C ALA A 292 21.70 1.05 -17.28
N THR A 293 21.73 2.27 -16.73
CA THR A 293 20.58 3.08 -16.35
C THR A 293 19.33 2.79 -17.20
N SER A 294 18.22 2.44 -16.56
CA SER A 294 16.88 2.59 -17.15
C SER A 294 15.97 3.26 -16.13
N GLN A 295 15.93 4.59 -16.25
CA GLN A 295 14.90 5.44 -15.69
C GLN A 295 13.54 4.92 -16.17
N ALA A 296 12.67 4.56 -15.24
CA ALA A 296 11.27 4.34 -15.54
C ALA A 296 10.61 5.70 -15.81
N HIS A 297 10.51 6.06 -17.09
CA HIS A 297 9.60 7.08 -17.59
C HIS A 297 8.19 6.82 -17.02
N GLN A 298 7.72 7.68 -16.12
CA GLN A 298 6.30 7.90 -15.91
C GLN A 298 5.95 9.08 -16.79
N ASP A 299 5.35 8.81 -17.96
CA ASP A 299 4.90 9.85 -18.85
C ASP A 299 3.77 10.66 -18.19
N ASP A 300 4.07 11.94 -18.02
CA ASP A 300 3.10 13.01 -17.80
C ASP A 300 2.19 13.10 -19.04
N ILE A 301 0.89 12.95 -18.85
CA ILE A 301 -0.09 13.42 -19.83
C ILE A 301 -0.93 14.51 -19.18
N PHE A 302 -0.51 15.75 -19.47
CA PHE A 302 -1.32 16.96 -19.37
C PHE A 302 -2.52 16.85 -20.32
N ILE A 303 -3.74 16.95 -19.81
CA ILE A 303 -4.93 17.13 -20.63
C ILE A 303 -5.19 18.64 -20.75
N HIS A 304 -4.78 19.22 -21.88
CA HIS A 304 -5.28 20.52 -22.30
C HIS A 304 -6.73 20.40 -22.76
N SER A 305 -7.58 21.24 -22.18
CA SER A 305 -8.96 21.47 -22.57
C SER A 305 -8.99 22.51 -23.69
N SER A 306 -9.57 22.17 -24.85
CA SER A 306 -10.03 23.15 -25.84
C SER A 306 -10.97 22.51 -26.86
N SER A 307 -12.23 22.96 -26.80
CA SER A 307 -13.11 23.37 -27.91
C SER A 307 -13.50 22.38 -29.02
N ASP A 308 -14.82 22.15 -29.08
CA ASP A 308 -15.66 21.79 -30.25
C ASP A 308 -15.21 22.45 -31.58
N PRO A 309 -15.46 21.82 -32.78
CA PRO A 309 -16.84 21.65 -33.27
C PRO A 309 -17.17 20.42 -34.16
N ALA A 310 -18.48 20.09 -34.13
CA ALA A 310 -19.41 19.77 -35.23
C ALA A 310 -19.14 18.62 -36.24
N VAL A 311 -20.09 17.67 -36.23
CA VAL A 311 -20.80 17.00 -37.37
C VAL A 311 -19.98 16.10 -38.32
N ALA A 312 -20.27 14.79 -38.28
CA ALA A 312 -20.80 13.99 -39.40
C ALA A 312 -20.97 12.51 -39.00
N GLU A 313 -22.18 11.96 -39.18
CA GLU A 313 -22.46 10.52 -39.22
C GLU A 313 -21.73 9.85 -40.40
N PRO A 314 -21.37 8.56 -40.27
CA PRO A 314 -21.45 7.70 -41.44
C PRO A 314 -22.22 6.39 -41.18
N GLU A 315 -22.90 6.01 -42.25
CA GLU A 315 -23.86 4.94 -42.42
C GLU A 315 -23.32 3.54 -42.11
N ARG A 316 -24.21 2.70 -41.57
CA ARG A 316 -24.03 1.26 -41.37
C ARG A 316 -23.85 0.52 -42.71
N LYS A 317 -22.65 0.03 -43.00
CA LYS A 317 -22.43 -0.99 -44.04
C LYS A 317 -22.56 -2.40 -43.46
N LYS A 318 -23.49 -3.18 -44.03
CA LYS A 318 -23.68 -4.62 -43.78
C LYS A 318 -22.42 -5.39 -44.16
N ALA A 319 -21.84 -6.14 -43.23
CA ALA A 319 -20.76 -7.08 -43.49
C ALA A 319 -21.30 -8.33 -44.18
N LYS A 320 -20.73 -8.64 -45.36
CA LYS A 320 -20.87 -9.89 -46.10
C LYS A 320 -20.17 -11.01 -45.32
N LEU A 321 -20.87 -12.13 -45.12
CA LEU A 321 -20.26 -13.38 -44.67
C LEU A 321 -19.29 -13.90 -45.75
N THR A 322 -18.03 -14.09 -45.38
CA THR A 322 -17.03 -14.83 -46.16
C THR A 322 -16.95 -16.25 -45.60
N PRO A 323 -17.00 -17.31 -46.42
CA PRO A 323 -16.80 -18.68 -45.94
C PRO A 323 -15.33 -18.91 -45.53
N PRO A 324 -15.06 -19.85 -44.61
CA PRO A 324 -13.70 -20.14 -44.15
C PRO A 324 -12.86 -20.77 -45.28
N SER A 325 -11.60 -20.34 -45.36
CA SER A 325 -10.57 -20.82 -46.28
C SER A 325 -10.02 -22.17 -45.82
N GLU A 326 -9.94 -23.14 -46.73
CA GLU A 326 -9.39 -24.50 -46.53
C GLU A 326 -7.88 -24.55 -46.17
N GLY A 327 -7.24 -23.43 -45.87
CA GLY A 327 -5.80 -23.34 -45.57
C GLY A 327 -5.41 -23.52 -44.10
N GLU A 328 -6.34 -23.39 -43.15
CA GLU A 328 -6.01 -23.42 -41.70
C GLU A 328 -5.63 -24.83 -41.19
N ASP A 329 -6.08 -25.88 -41.88
CA ASP A 329 -5.87 -27.26 -41.44
C ASP A 329 -4.44 -27.77 -41.74
N GLU A 330 -3.81 -27.25 -42.81
CA GLU A 330 -2.45 -27.65 -43.19
C GLU A 330 -1.38 -27.07 -42.24
N GLU A 331 -1.59 -25.85 -41.73
CA GLU A 331 -0.66 -25.22 -40.79
C GLU A 331 -0.76 -25.83 -39.39
N GLN A 332 -1.97 -26.21 -38.95
CA GLN A 332 -2.13 -26.98 -37.72
C GLN A 332 -1.48 -28.36 -37.81
N LYS A 333 -1.58 -29.04 -38.97
CA LYS A 333 -0.92 -30.33 -39.20
C LYS A 333 0.61 -30.22 -39.10
N LYS A 334 1.21 -29.24 -39.78
CA LYS A 334 2.67 -28.97 -39.71
C LYS A 334 3.14 -28.67 -38.27
N ARG A 335 2.35 -27.94 -37.48
CA ARG A 335 2.65 -27.67 -36.07
C ARG A 335 2.62 -28.93 -35.19
N ARG A 336 1.69 -29.86 -35.45
CA ARG A 336 1.60 -31.14 -34.71
C ARG A 336 2.77 -32.06 -35.05
N GLU A 337 3.12 -32.17 -36.32
CA GLU A 337 4.26 -32.99 -36.78
C GLU A 337 5.60 -32.48 -36.22
N LYS A 338 5.81 -31.15 -36.20
CA LYS A 338 7.02 -30.54 -35.62
C LYS A 338 7.14 -30.78 -34.10
N LYS A 339 6.03 -30.79 -33.37
CA LYS A 339 6.01 -31.12 -31.94
C LYS A 339 6.32 -32.60 -31.70
N ALA A 340 5.76 -33.50 -32.50
CA ALA A 340 6.03 -34.94 -32.41
C ALA A 340 7.51 -35.25 -32.68
N ALA A 341 8.10 -34.68 -33.73
CA ALA A 341 9.51 -34.88 -34.05
C ALA A 341 10.45 -34.34 -32.96
N LYS A 342 10.11 -33.22 -32.32
CA LYS A 342 10.89 -32.66 -31.21
C LYS A 342 10.81 -33.52 -29.94
N LYS A 343 9.66 -34.16 -29.70
CA LYS A 343 9.48 -35.09 -28.57
C LYS A 343 10.32 -36.36 -28.76
N ALA A 344 10.25 -36.97 -29.94
CA ALA A 344 11.03 -38.17 -30.27
C ALA A 344 12.55 -37.95 -30.19
N ARG A 345 13.03 -36.75 -30.59
CA ARG A 345 14.46 -36.39 -30.43
C ARG A 345 14.89 -36.25 -28.97
N LYS A 346 14.01 -35.77 -28.09
CA LYS A 346 14.30 -35.66 -26.66
C LYS A 346 14.31 -37.00 -25.96
N GLU A 347 13.40 -37.90 -26.33
CA GLU A 347 13.34 -39.26 -25.77
C GLU A 347 14.60 -40.06 -26.17
N LYS A 348 15.03 -40.00 -27.45
CA LYS A 348 16.28 -40.63 -27.89
C LYS A 348 17.55 -40.06 -27.23
N ALA A 349 17.55 -38.78 -26.85
CA ALA A 349 18.68 -38.16 -26.15
C ALA A 349 18.69 -38.46 -24.65
N ALA A 350 17.60 -39.01 -24.09
CA ALA A 350 17.52 -39.42 -22.69
C ALA A 350 17.86 -40.91 -22.49
N GLU A 351 17.85 -41.70 -23.58
CA GLU A 351 18.21 -43.13 -23.59
C GLU A 351 19.66 -43.40 -24.00
N ALA A 352 20.41 -42.37 -24.43
CA ALA A 352 21.82 -42.44 -24.80
C ALA A 352 22.72 -41.88 -23.69
#